data_AF-A0A4S2RPW8-F1
#
_entry.id   AF-A0A4S2RPW8-F1
#
_cell.length_a   1.000
_cell.length_b   1.000
_cell.length_c   1.000
_cell.angle_alpha   90.00
_cell.angle_beta   90.00
_cell.angle_gamma   90.00
#
_symmetry.space_group_name_H-M   'P 1'
#
loop_
_entity.id
_entity.type
_entity.pdbx_description
1 polymer ?
#
loop_
_entity_poly.entity_id
_entity_poly.type
_entity_poly.pdbx_seq_one_letter_code
_entity_poly.pdbx_strand_id
1 'polypeptide(L)'
;MLRRCSSAELTEWMAYEKITGPLGPERMDVLLASLTATVANTARGKGQRAKGPEDFMPKWDQGAPAQGGDWQQMLTTVTSLNRRLRGHDARGGGSDA
;
A
#
# COMPACT_ATOMS: atom_id res chain seq x y z
N MET A 1 16.03 -14.22 -10.89
CA MET A 1 14.80 -14.25 -10.08
C MET A 1 13.60 -14.72 -10.90
N LEU A 2 13.29 -14.12 -12.06
CA LEU A 2 12.17 -14.50 -12.94
C LEU A 2 12.18 -15.96 -13.47
N ARG A 3 13.32 -16.66 -13.45
CA ARG A 3 13.40 -18.11 -13.73
C ARG A 3 12.75 -18.99 -12.66
N ARG A 4 12.49 -18.45 -11.47
CA ARG A 4 12.01 -19.17 -10.28
C ARG A 4 10.71 -18.60 -9.72
N CYS A 5 10.44 -17.32 -9.96
CA CYS A 5 9.21 -16.66 -9.55
C CYS A 5 8.49 -16.18 -10.80
N SER A 6 7.25 -16.60 -10.96
CA SER A 6 6.32 -16.13 -11.96
C SER A 6 5.95 -14.65 -11.72
N SER A 7 5.45 -13.99 -12.76
CA SER A 7 4.93 -12.62 -12.64
C SER A 7 3.76 -12.53 -11.66
N ALA A 8 2.96 -13.59 -11.53
CA ALA A 8 1.86 -13.68 -10.56
C ALA A 8 2.40 -13.67 -9.13
N GLU A 9 3.36 -14.54 -8.82
CA GLU A 9 4.00 -14.58 -7.49
C GLU A 9 4.68 -13.25 -7.15
N LEU A 10 5.36 -12.61 -8.10
CA LEU A 10 5.93 -11.28 -7.86
C LEU A 10 4.86 -10.22 -7.56
N THR A 11 3.70 -10.31 -8.22
CA THR A 11 2.56 -9.42 -7.96
C THR A 11 1.97 -9.66 -6.57
N GLU A 12 1.90 -10.92 -6.12
CA GLU A 12 1.46 -11.27 -4.77
C GLU A 12 2.43 -10.73 -3.72
N TRP A 13 3.74 -10.85 -3.93
CA TRP A 13 4.74 -10.25 -3.03
C TRP A 13 4.63 -8.73 -2.98
N MET A 14 4.39 -8.07 -4.12
CA MET A 14 4.14 -6.62 -4.16
C MET A 14 2.87 -6.21 -3.41
N ALA A 15 1.80 -7.02 -3.48
CA ALA A 15 0.57 -6.77 -2.74
C ALA A 15 0.77 -6.97 -1.23
N TYR A 16 1.47 -8.04 -0.85
CA TYR A 16 1.82 -8.33 0.54
C TYR A 16 2.66 -7.21 1.16
N GLU A 17 3.70 -6.72 0.46
CA GLU A 17 4.57 -5.63 0.93
C GLU A 17 3.81 -4.31 1.12
N LYS A 18 2.81 -4.02 0.27
CA LYS A 18 1.95 -2.84 0.47
C LYS A 18 1.16 -2.87 1.77
N ILE A 19 0.73 -4.07 2.20
CA ILE A 19 -0.08 -4.24 3.40
C ILE A 19 0.83 -4.28 4.64
N THR A 20 1.90 -5.07 4.57
CA THR A 20 2.74 -5.41 5.71
C THR A 20 3.94 -4.49 5.90
N GLY A 21 4.27 -3.69 4.88
CA GLY A 21 5.48 -2.88 4.84
C GLY A 21 6.63 -3.58 4.11
N PRO A 22 7.78 -2.89 4.02
CA PRO A 22 8.99 -3.42 3.41
C PRO A 22 9.27 -4.83 3.92
N LEU A 23 9.62 -5.73 3.02
CA LEU A 23 9.94 -7.11 3.38
C LEU A 23 11.11 -7.13 4.37
N GLY A 24 10.77 -7.32 5.65
CA GLY A 24 11.67 -7.24 6.79
C GLY A 24 10.99 -7.77 8.05
N PRO A 25 11.72 -7.97 9.16
CA PRO A 25 11.14 -8.50 10.37
C PRO A 25 10.29 -7.43 11.05
N GLU A 26 8.98 -7.66 11.16
CA GLU A 26 8.03 -6.85 11.95
C GLU A 26 8.55 -6.58 13.38
N ARG A 27 9.29 -7.55 13.94
CA ARG A 27 9.95 -7.41 15.24
C ARG A 27 10.93 -6.22 15.29
N MET A 28 11.63 -5.90 14.21
CA MET A 28 12.57 -4.77 14.20
C MET A 28 11.83 -3.44 14.35
N ASP A 29 10.67 -3.30 13.71
CA ASP A 29 9.84 -2.10 13.83
C ASP A 29 9.37 -1.92 15.28
N VAL A 30 8.93 -3.00 15.94
CA VAL A 30 8.53 -2.97 17.36
C VAL A 30 9.69 -2.58 18.28
N LEU A 31 10.89 -3.13 18.04
CA LEU A 31 12.07 -2.82 18.84
C LEU A 31 12.48 -1.35 18.67
N LEU A 32 12.49 -0.84 17.43
CA LEU A 32 12.82 0.54 17.14
C LEU A 32 11.76 1.50 17.71
N ALA A 33 10.49 1.16 17.60
CA ALA A 33 9.40 1.93 18.17
C ALA A 33 9.50 2.01 19.70
N SER A 34 9.86 0.90 20.36
CA SER A 34 10.10 0.85 21.81
C SER A 34 11.25 1.76 22.22
N LEU A 35 12.39 1.69 21.53
CA LEU A 35 13.53 2.56 21.77
C LEU A 35 13.17 4.04 21.57
N THR A 36 12.44 4.36 20.50
CA THR A 36 12.02 5.72 20.18
C THR A 36 11.07 6.27 21.25
N ALA A 37 10.15 5.45 21.75
CA ALA A 37 9.27 5.82 22.85
C ALA A 37 10.06 6.13 24.13
N THR A 38 11.09 5.34 24.45
CA THR A 38 12.00 5.64 25.56
C THR A 38 12.67 7.00 25.37
N VAL A 39 13.31 7.23 24.22
CA VAL A 39 14.01 8.50 23.93
C VAL A 39 13.04 9.70 24.00
N ALA A 40 11.88 9.60 23.34
CA ALA A 40 10.88 10.68 23.34
C ALA A 40 10.38 11.02 24.74
N ASN A 41 10.16 10.00 25.59
CA ASN A 41 9.70 10.22 26.96
C ASN A 41 10.78 10.80 27.88
N THR A 42 12.06 10.53 27.62
CA THR A 42 13.16 11.16 28.39
C THR A 42 13.26 12.67 28.14
N ALA A 43 12.92 13.13 26.93
CA ALA A 43 12.93 14.53 26.55
C ALA A 43 11.57 15.24 26.76
N ARG A 44 10.57 14.54 27.31
CA ARG A 44 9.19 15.04 27.41
C ARG A 44 9.04 16.16 28.45
N GLY A 45 8.37 17.25 28.08
CA GLY A 45 8.07 18.36 28.99
C GLY A 45 6.99 18.04 30.05
N LYS A 46 6.96 18.82 31.13
CA LYS A 46 5.97 18.67 32.21
C LYS A 46 4.54 18.82 31.65
N GLY A 47 3.67 17.86 31.97
CA GLY A 47 2.27 17.86 31.54
C GLY A 47 2.00 17.34 30.13
N GLN A 48 3.02 16.99 29.34
CA GLN A 48 2.80 16.36 28.03
C GLN A 48 2.42 14.88 28.20
N ARG A 49 1.68 14.29 27.23
CA ARG A 49 1.33 12.86 27.23
C ARG A 49 2.58 11.99 27.04
N ALA A 50 2.69 10.89 27.79
CA ALA A 50 3.72 9.88 27.54
C ALA A 50 3.43 9.15 26.22
N LYS A 51 4.46 8.95 25.40
CA LYS A 51 4.36 8.26 24.12
C LYS A 51 4.58 6.75 24.31
N GLY A 52 3.75 5.93 23.68
CA GLY A 52 3.93 4.48 23.64
C GLY A 52 4.60 4.04 22.33
N PRO A 53 5.08 2.79 22.22
CA PRO A 53 5.64 2.27 20.97
C PRO A 53 4.67 2.41 19.78
N GLU A 54 3.37 2.27 20.01
CA GLU A 54 2.32 2.42 19.00
C GLU A 54 2.29 3.82 18.34
N ASP A 55 2.79 4.85 19.03
CA ASP A 55 2.91 6.20 18.47
C ASP A 55 4.03 6.32 17.42
N PHE A 56 4.93 5.33 17.34
CA PHE A 56 6.10 5.29 16.46
C PHE A 56 6.10 4.11 15.48
N MET A 57 5.08 3.26 15.53
CA MET A 57 4.94 2.15 14.59
C MET A 57 4.61 2.69 13.19
N PRO A 58 5.34 2.26 12.14
CA PRO A 58 5.00 2.61 10.77
C PRO A 58 3.64 2.03 10.39
N LYS A 59 2.85 2.82 9.65
CA LYS A 59 1.59 2.39 9.05
C LYS A 59 1.81 2.25 7.55
N TRP A 60 1.94 1.00 7.11
CA TRP A 60 2.25 0.64 5.73
C TRP A 60 1.02 0.56 4.85
N ASP A 61 -0.01 -0.15 5.32
CA ASP A 61 -1.32 -0.15 4.69
C ASP A 61 -2.06 1.16 4.98
N GLN A 62 -1.64 2.22 4.30
CA GLN A 62 -2.46 3.40 4.11
C GLN A 62 -3.36 3.10 2.92
N GLY A 63 -4.26 2.11 3.09
CA GLY A 63 -5.15 1.61 2.05
C GLY A 63 -5.56 2.76 1.15
N ALA A 64 -5.18 2.67 -0.13
CA ALA A 64 -5.20 3.79 -1.09
C ALA A 64 -6.39 4.70 -0.76
N PRO A 65 -6.12 5.93 -0.28
CA PRO A 65 -6.95 6.66 0.68
C PRO A 65 -8.38 6.50 0.28
N ALA A 66 -9.13 5.57 0.91
CA ALA A 66 -10.31 4.91 0.34
C ALA A 66 -10.77 5.69 -0.89
N GLN A 67 -10.16 5.43 -2.05
CA GLN A 67 -10.55 6.17 -3.23
C GLN A 67 -11.88 5.50 -3.57
N GLY A 68 -12.93 5.90 -2.86
CA GLY A 68 -14.22 6.18 -3.46
C GLY A 68 -14.05 7.31 -4.47
N GLY A 69 -13.03 7.21 -5.34
CA GLY A 69 -13.17 7.69 -6.68
C GLY A 69 -14.35 6.92 -7.20
N ASP A 70 -15.42 7.66 -7.43
CA ASP A 70 -16.61 7.21 -8.11
C ASP A 70 -16.21 6.17 -9.17
N TRP A 71 -16.93 5.05 -9.24
CA TRP A 71 -16.63 3.96 -10.17
C TRP A 71 -16.47 4.48 -11.62
N GLN A 72 -17.08 5.62 -11.94
CA GLN A 72 -16.89 6.38 -13.18
C GLN A 72 -15.45 6.87 -13.41
N GLN A 73 -14.78 7.36 -12.37
CA GLN A 73 -13.38 7.81 -12.41
C GLN A 73 -12.43 6.62 -12.60
N MET A 74 -12.70 5.50 -11.92
CA MET A 74 -11.95 4.25 -12.11
C MET A 74 -12.14 3.73 -13.54
N LEU A 75 -13.38 3.71 -14.05
CA LEU A 75 -13.69 3.29 -15.42
C LEU A 75 -13.01 4.18 -16.45
N THR A 76 -12.97 5.50 -16.25
CA THR A 76 -12.29 6.45 -17.14
C THR A 76 -10.79 6.17 -17.17
N THR A 77 -10.19 5.94 -16.01
CA THR A 77 -8.76 5.60 -15.89
C THR A 77 -8.44 4.32 -16.64
N VAL A 78 -9.20 3.26 -16.40
CA VAL A 78 -9.05 1.95 -17.08
C VAL A 78 -9.23 2.09 -18.59
N THR A 79 -10.25 2.83 -19.04
CA THR A 79 -10.51 3.06 -20.48
C THR A 79 -9.37 3.82 -21.14
N SER A 80 -8.81 4.83 -20.46
CA SER A 80 -7.66 5.60 -20.96
C SER A 80 -6.41 4.74 -21.10
N LEU A 81 -6.16 3.83 -20.14
CA LEU A 81 -5.05 2.88 -20.19
C LEU A 81 -5.23 1.86 -21.31
N ASN A 82 -6.45 1.31 -21.46
CA ASN A 82 -6.77 0.36 -22.52
C ASN A 82 -6.52 0.97 -23.92
N ARG A 83 -6.93 2.23 -24.12
CA ARG A 83 -6.67 2.97 -25.37
C ARG A 83 -5.17 3.20 -25.61
N ARG A 84 -4.40 3.59 -24.59
CA ARG A 84 -2.94 3.80 -24.70
C ARG A 84 -2.20 2.51 -25.04
N LEU A 85 -2.70 1.37 -24.54
CA LEU A 85 -2.16 0.04 -24.81
C LEU A 85 -2.70 -0.59 -26.10
N ARG A 86 -3.44 0.18 -26.92
CA ARG A 86 -4.05 -0.27 -28.19
C ARG A 86 -5.04 -1.43 -28.02
N GLY A 87 -5.63 -1.59 -26.85
CA GLY A 87 -6.68 -2.58 -26.63
C GLY A 87 -8.04 -2.09 -27.16
N HIS A 88 -8.87 -3.05 -27.55
CA HIS A 88 -10.23 -2.79 -28.01
C HIS A 88 -11.23 -3.10 -26.89
N ASP A 89 -12.22 -2.21 -26.71
CA ASP A 89 -13.31 -2.42 -25.75
C ASP A 89 -14.40 -3.29 -26.40
N ALA A 90 -14.60 -4.50 -25.89
CA ALA A 90 -15.57 -5.45 -26.43
C ALA A 90 -17.01 -5.21 -25.96
N ARG A 91 -17.25 -4.23 -25.07
CA ARG A 91 -18.58 -3.96 -24.50
C ARG A 91 -19.58 -3.35 -25.49
N GLY A 92 -19.10 -2.92 -26.66
CA GLY A 92 -19.93 -2.44 -27.78
C GLY A 92 -20.12 -3.46 -28.92
N GLY A 93 -19.67 -4.71 -28.75
CA GLY A 93 -19.70 -5.73 -29.80
C GLY A 93 -21.07 -6.39 -29.95
N GLY A 94 -21.97 -5.71 -30.65
CA GLY A 94 -23.30 -6.22 -31.00
C GLY A 94 -23.87 -5.57 -32.24
N SER A 95 -23.10 -5.48 -33.33
CA SER A 95 -23.59 -5.45 -34.73
C SER A 95 -22.41 -5.17 -35.66
N ASP A 96 -21.95 -6.18 -36.39
CA ASP A 96 -21.46 -6.04 -37.78
C ASP A 96 -21.49 -7.44 -38.40
N ALA A 97 -22.60 -7.68 -39.09
CA ALA A 97 -22.78 -8.63 -40.19
C ALA A 97 -23.04 -7.80 -41.44
#